data_AF-A0A520VT64-F1
#
_entry.id   AF-A0A520VT64-F1
#
_cell.length_a   1.000
_cell.length_b   1.000
_cell.length_c   1.000
_cell.angle_alpha   90.00
_cell.angle_beta   90.00
_cell.angle_gamma   90.00
#
_symmetry.space_group_name_H-M   'P 1'
#
loop_
_entity.id
_entity.type
_entity.pdbx_description
1 polymer ?
#
loop_
_entity_poly.entity_id
_entity_poly.type
_entity_poly.pdbx_seq_one_letter_code
_entity_poly.pdbx_strand_id
1 'polypeptide(L)' 'MRTFFLVVKSIIFLVVFLFALNNTHLATIHIFPGVADIAVDAPLIIWLLLFFFLGIVITLIFFLPTVLKNAKPKKSDVS' A
#
# COMPACT_ATOMS: atom_id res chain seq x y z
N MET A 1 -22.59 -8.70 13.59
CA MET A 1 -21.36 -9.53 13.59
C MET A 1 -20.26 -8.94 12.69
N ARG A 2 -20.40 -8.91 11.35
CA ARG A 2 -19.33 -8.46 10.41
C ARG A 2 -18.77 -7.05 10.71
N THR A 3 -19.64 -6.07 10.93
CA THR A 3 -19.23 -4.68 11.19
C THR A 3 -18.48 -4.53 12.51
N PHE A 4 -18.90 -5.25 13.55
CA PHE A 4 -18.22 -5.26 14.85
C PHE A 4 -16.78 -5.76 14.72
N PHE A 5 -16.57 -6.88 14.03
CA PHE A 5 -15.21 -7.39 13.78
C PHE A 5 -14.35 -6.43 12.96
N LEU A 6 -14.94 -5.70 12.01
CA LEU A 6 -14.23 -4.70 11.23
C LEU A 6 -13.78 -3.53 12.12
N VAL A 7 -14.65 -3.01 12.97
CA VAL A 7 -14.32 -1.94 13.93
C VAL A 7 -13.20 -2.39 14.87
N VAL A 8 -13.31 -3.59 15.46
CA VAL A 8 -12.27 -4.12 16.36
C VAL A 8 -10.92 -4.25 15.64
N LYS A 9 -10.89 -4.77 14.41
CA LYS A 9 -9.67 -4.86 13.61
C LYS A 9 -9.06 -3.49 13.33
N SER A 10 -9.88 -2.50 12.98
CA SER A 10 -9.41 -1.13 12.73
C SER A 10 -8.82 -0.49 14.00
N ILE A 11 -9.44 -0.70 15.16
CA ILE A 11 -8.90 -0.20 16.44
C ILE A 11 -7.55 -0.84 16.75
N ILE A 12 -7.45 -2.17 16.63
CA ILE A 12 -6.19 -2.90 16.86
C ILE A 12 -5.11 -2.38 15.91
N PHE A 13 -5.43 -2.24 14.62
CA PHE A 13 -4.51 -1.69 13.63
C PHE A 13 -4.05 -0.29 14.02
N LEU A 14 -4.97 0.61 14.41
CA LEU A 14 -4.65 1.98 14.80
C LEU A 14 -3.70 2.02 16.00
N VAL A 15 -3.96 1.21 17.03
CA VAL A 15 -3.13 1.14 18.24
C VAL A 15 -1.72 0.66 17.89
N VAL A 16 -1.59 -0.43 17.12
CA VAL A 16 -0.29 -0.97 16.69
C VAL A 16 0.44 0.03 15.78
N PHE A 17 -0.28 0.71 14.89
CA PHE A 17 0.30 1.70 14.00
C PHE A 17 0.84 2.93 14.75
N LEU A 18 0.07 3.48 15.69
CA LEU A 18 0.51 4.60 16.53
C LEU A 18 1.67 4.18 17.43
N PHE A 19 1.65 2.96 17.96
CA PHE A 19 2.77 2.40 18.70
C PHE A 19 4.03 2.32 17.82
N ALA A 20 3.91 1.82 16.59
CA ALA A 20 5.03 1.75 15.65
C ALA A 20 5.56 3.14 15.28
N LEU A 21 4.67 4.12 15.06
CA LEU A 21 5.05 5.51 14.78
C LEU A 21 5.88 6.11 15.91
N ASN A 22 5.50 5.87 17.16
CA ASN A 22 6.19 6.45 18.32
C ASN A 22 7.50 5.72 18.68
N ASN A 23 7.71 4.50 18.17
CA ASN A 23 8.85 3.65 18.53
C ASN A 23 9.77 3.34 17.33
N THR A 24 9.65 4.07 16.22
CA THR A 24 10.51 3.87 15.05
C THR A 24 11.50 5.02 14.90
N HIS A 25 12.63 4.73 14.28
CA HIS A 25 13.62 5.75 13.97
C HIS A 25 13.19 6.57 12.75
N LEU A 26 13.62 7.82 12.72
CA LEU A 26 13.54 8.64 11.52
C LEU A 26 14.42 8.03 10.44
N ALA A 27 13.87 7.91 9.24
CA ALA A 27 14.57 7.46 8.06
C ALA A 27 14.59 8.61 7.04
N THR A 28 15.81 8.97 6.65
CA THR A 28 16.07 9.95 5.60
C THR A 28 16.03 9.26 4.25
N ILE A 29 15.17 9.75 3.35
CA ILE A 29 15.18 9.32 1.96
C ILE A 29 15.71 10.45 1.09
N HIS A 30 16.75 10.15 0.33
CA HIS A 30 17.26 11.02 -0.72
C HIS A 30 16.44 10.76 -1.99
N ILE A 31 15.69 11.76 -2.45
CA ILE A 31 14.84 11.63 -3.64
C ILE A 31 15.71 11.53 -4.90
N PHE A 32 16.82 12.27 -4.93
CA PHE A 32 17.77 12.26 -6.03
C PHE A 32 19.15 11.78 -5.54
N PRO A 33 19.72 10.73 -6.15
CA PRO A 33 21.07 10.28 -5.84
C PRO A 33 22.08 11.42 -6.06
N GLY A 34 22.87 11.74 -5.04
CA GLY A 34 23.92 12.77 -5.13
C GLY A 34 23.46 14.22 -4.90
N VAL A 35 22.16 14.48 -4.72
CA VAL A 35 21.65 15.81 -4.35
C VAL A 35 21.20 15.77 -2.89
N ALA A 36 22.12 16.12 -1.99
CA ALA A 36 21.89 16.05 -0.54
C ALA A 36 20.78 17.00 -0.05
N ASP A 37 20.53 18.09 -0.78
CA ASP A 37 19.55 19.11 -0.40
C ASP A 37 18.09 18.68 -0.58
N ILE A 38 17.84 17.59 -1.33
CA ILE A 38 16.50 17.04 -1.55
C ILE A 38 16.35 15.74 -0.76
N ALA A 39 16.42 15.88 0.57
CA ALA A 39 16.21 14.82 1.53
C ALA A 39 14.92 15.05 2.30
N VAL A 40 14.16 13.99 2.55
CA VAL A 40 12.94 14.03 3.35
C VAL A 40 13.07 13.08 4.52
N ASP A 41 12.87 13.61 5.72
CA ASP A 41 12.89 12.85 6.97
C ASP A 41 11.47 12.50 7.39
N ALA A 42 11.22 11.20 7.60
CA ALA A 42 9.98 10.74 8.19
C ALA A 42 10.21 9.41 8.94
N PRO A 43 9.33 9.04 9.89
CA PRO A 43 9.34 7.72 10.51
C PRO A 43 9.35 6.60 9.46
N LEU A 44 10.24 5.61 9.62
CA LEU A 44 10.42 4.51 8.65
C LEU A 44 9.09 3.83 8.27
N ILE A 45 8.20 3.66 9.23
CA ILE A 45 6.89 3.03 9.00
C ILE A 45 6.02 3.79 7.99
N ILE A 46 6.13 5.13 7.93
CA ILE A 46 5.41 5.96 6.96
C ILE A 46 5.92 5.68 5.55
N TRP A 47 7.25 5.63 5.38
CA TRP A 47 7.85 5.30 4.09
C TRP A 47 7.46 3.90 3.61
N LEU A 48 7.48 2.91 4.50
CA LEU A 48 7.08 1.54 4.16
C LEU A 48 5.62 1.47 3.71
N LEU A 49 4.70 2.14 4.42
CA LEU A 49 3.30 2.21 4.03
C LEU A 49 3.13 2.91 2.67
N LEU A 50 3.81 4.02 2.46
CA LEU A 50 3.76 4.77 1.20
C LEU A 50 4.20 3.90 0.01
N PHE A 51 5.36 3.24 0.11
CA PHE A 51 5.85 2.35 -0.94
C PHE A 51 4.95 1.12 -1.14
N PHE A 52 4.38 0.57 -0.06
CA PHE A 52 3.41 -0.51 -0.15
C PHE A 52 2.18 -0.09 -0.96
N PHE A 53 1.59 1.08 -0.66
CA PHE A 53 0.46 1.60 -1.43
C PHE A 53 0.84 1.93 -2.88
N LEU A 54 2.01 2.51 -3.12
CA LEU A 54 2.51 2.74 -4.48
C LEU A 54 2.63 1.42 -5.26
N GLY A 55 3.16 0.37 -4.65
CA GLY A 55 3.26 -0.96 -5.25
C GLY A 55 1.90 -1.55 -5.63
N ILE A 56 0.87 -1.36 -4.78
CA ILE A 56 -0.51 -1.75 -5.09
C ILE A 56 -1.04 -0.97 -6.29
N VAL A 57 -0.88 0.36 -6.29
CA VAL A 57 -1.36 1.22 -7.38
C VAL A 57 -0.68 0.86 -8.71
N ILE A 58 0.64 0.70 -8.71
CA ILE A 58 1.40 0.25 -9.88
C ILE A 58 0.87 -1.11 -10.34
N THR A 59 0.78 -2.08 -9.44
CA THR A 59 0.26 -3.41 -9.78
C THR A 59 -1.13 -3.33 -10.40
N LEU A 60 -2.05 -2.56 -9.82
CA LEU A 60 -3.37 -2.33 -10.38
C LEU A 60 -3.29 -1.74 -11.80
N ILE A 61 -2.54 -0.65 -12.01
CA ILE A 61 -2.44 -0.01 -13.34
C ILE A 61 -1.93 -1.00 -14.40
N PHE A 62 -0.90 -1.79 -14.08
CA PHE A 62 -0.28 -2.70 -15.03
C PHE A 62 -1.05 -4.02 -15.22
N PHE A 63 -1.66 -4.58 -14.17
CA PHE A 63 -2.39 -5.85 -14.25
C PHE A 63 -3.87 -5.71 -14.58
N LEU A 64 -4.50 -4.57 -14.30
CA LEU A 64 -5.90 -4.32 -14.61
C LEU A 64 -6.26 -4.61 -16.08
N PRO A 65 -5.51 -4.18 -17.12
CA PRO A 65 -5.87 -4.51 -18.50
C PRO A 65 -5.82 -6.01 -18.79
N THR A 66 -4.87 -6.74 -18.19
CA THR A 66 -4.73 -8.20 -18.34
C THR A 66 -5.91 -8.93 -17.68
N VAL A 67 -6.28 -8.51 -16.46
CA VAL A 67 -7.43 -9.08 -15.75
C VAL A 67 -8.73 -8.80 -16.53
N LEU A 68 -8.93 -7.58 -17.02
CA LEU A 68 -10.12 -7.22 -17.81
C LEU A 68 -10.19 -7.96 -19.15
N LYS A 69 -9.06 -8.19 -19.83
CA LYS A 69 -9.01 -9.00 -21.05
C LYS A 69 -9.42 -10.45 -20.81
N ASN A 70 -8.95 -11.05 -19.72
CA ASN A 70 -9.23 -12.44 -19.35
C ASN A 70 -10.61 -12.61 -18.68
N ALA A 71 -11.21 -11.53 -18.20
CA ALA A 71 -12.57 -11.53 -17.64
C ALA A 71 -13.67 -11.51 -18.72
N LYS A 72 -13.33 -11.43 -20.02
CA LYS A 72 -14.35 -11.61 -21.08
C LYS A 72 -14.95 -13.01 -20.94
N PRO A 73 -16.28 -13.14 -20.87
CA PRO A 73 -16.92 -14.45 -20.76
C PRO A 73 -16.50 -15.30 -21.95
N LYS A 74 -15.99 -16.51 -21.66
CA LYS A 74 -15.82 -17.55 -22.66
C LYS A 74 -17.20 -17.74 -23.29
N LYS A 75 -17.39 -17.26 -24.52
CA LYS A 75 -18.63 -17.47 -25.28
C LYS A 75 -18.82 -18.98 -25.28
N SER A 76 -19.85 -19.46 -24.58
CA SER A 76 -20.20 -20.86 -24.59
C SER A 76 -20.77 -21.13 -25.98
N ASP A 77 -19.92 -21.64 -26.87
CA ASP A 77 -20.35 -22.23 -28.13
C ASP A 77 -21.14 -23.50 -27.78
N VAL A 78 -22.43 -23.32 -27.47
CA VAL A 78 -23.41 -24.39 -27.47
C VAL A 78 -24.04 -24.37 -28.85
N SER A 79 -23.52 -25.26 -29.70
CA SER A 79 -24.02 -25.55 -31.04
C SER A 79 -25.26 -26.44 -30.99
#